data_AF-A0A7J5Z0T4-F1
#
_entry.id   AF-A0A7J5Z0T4-F1
#
_cell.length_a   1.000
_cell.length_b   1.000
_cell.length_c   1.000
_cell.angle_alpha   90.00
_cell.angle_beta   90.00
_cell.angle_gamma   90.00
#
_symmetry.space_group_name_H-M   'P 1'
#
loop_
_entity.id
_entity.type
_entity.pdbx_description
1 polymer ?
#
loop_
_entity_poly.entity_id
_entity_poly.type
_entity_poly.pdbx_seq_one_letter_code
_entity_poly.pdbx_strand_id
1 'polypeptide(L)'
;MKDITTPVPAEEMKKLATPEKRLEDMMRLGELCVEVLTQNEEHHAEAFSWWPQLMSEHSESFLSLFRVDMDAALQVQPVDSWDSFPLFQLLNNFLRCDLHLCNGTFHKHLQDLFVPLVVRYIDLMESSIAQSIHRGFEQETWHNGSATSEDLFWKLDALQSFVLDLHWPEPEFAKI
;
A
#
# COMPACT_ATOMS: atom_id res chain seq x y z
N MET A 1 36.74 -31.64 12.91
CA MET A 1 35.31 -31.97 12.94
C MET A 1 34.62 -30.93 12.08
N LYS A 2 33.90 -31.36 11.03
CA LYS A 2 33.18 -30.46 10.12
C LYS A 2 31.82 -30.15 10.76
N ASP A 3 31.57 -28.89 11.11
CA ASP A 3 30.19 -28.42 11.28
C ASP A 3 29.66 -28.08 9.89
N ILE A 4 29.05 -29.09 9.27
CA ILE A 4 28.24 -28.91 8.09
C ILE A 4 26.94 -28.30 8.61
N THR A 5 26.83 -26.98 8.51
CA THR A 5 25.55 -26.28 8.63
C THR A 5 24.62 -26.87 7.58
N THR A 6 23.74 -27.77 8.00
CA THR A 6 22.66 -28.28 7.17
C THR A 6 21.80 -27.09 6.71
N PRO A 7 21.51 -26.95 5.41
CA PRO A 7 20.65 -25.88 4.95
C PRO A 7 19.27 -26.06 5.59
N VAL A 8 18.80 -25.01 6.26
CA VAL A 8 17.45 -24.97 6.84
C VAL A 8 16.45 -25.16 5.68
N PRO A 9 15.50 -26.11 5.78
CA PRO A 9 14.49 -26.32 4.75
C PRO A 9 13.73 -25.03 4.44
N ALA A 10 13.42 -24.76 3.16
CA ALA A 10 12.73 -23.54 2.73
C ALA A 10 11.40 -23.28 3.46
N GLU A 11 10.73 -24.35 3.91
CA GLU A 11 9.51 -24.29 4.73
C GLU A 11 9.75 -23.80 6.17
N GLU A 12 10.91 -24.07 6.76
CA GLU A 12 11.29 -23.52 8.07
C GLU A 12 11.73 -22.06 7.96
N MET A 13 12.39 -21.67 6.86
CA MET A 13 12.71 -20.26 6.58
C MET A 13 11.45 -19.39 6.42
N LYS A 14 10.40 -19.90 5.74
CA LYS A 14 9.09 -19.22 5.66
C LYS A 14 8.42 -19.04 7.03
N LYS A 15 8.62 -19.97 7.97
CA LYS A 15 8.09 -19.87 9.34
C LYS A 15 8.85 -18.90 10.24
N LEU A 16 10.11 -18.58 9.92
CA LEU A 16 10.96 -17.70 10.72
C LEU A 16 10.93 -16.23 10.29
N ALA A 17 10.32 -15.91 9.15
CA ALA A 17 10.23 -14.54 8.66
C ALA A 17 9.22 -13.72 9.47
N THR A 18 9.67 -12.61 10.06
CA THR A 18 8.82 -11.67 10.80
C THR A 18 7.78 -11.01 9.89
N PRO A 19 6.66 -10.48 10.42
CA PRO A 19 5.67 -9.76 9.61
C PRO A 19 6.29 -8.65 8.76
N GLU A 20 7.23 -7.89 9.31
CA GLU A 20 7.93 -6.79 8.64
C GLU A 20 8.77 -7.33 7.47
N LYS A 21 9.49 -8.44 7.69
CA LYS A 21 10.31 -9.04 6.64
C LYS A 21 9.44 -9.59 5.50
N ARG A 22 8.31 -10.20 5.83
CA ARG A 22 7.34 -10.68 4.82
C ARG A 22 6.78 -9.53 4.00
N LEU A 23 6.46 -8.41 4.64
CA LEU A 23 5.97 -7.23 3.94
C LEU A 23 7.06 -6.62 3.05
N GLU A 24 8.31 -6.54 3.52
CA GLU A 24 9.45 -6.06 2.72
C GLU A 24 9.67 -6.94 1.47
N ASP A 25 9.69 -8.26 1.65
CA ASP A 25 9.84 -9.21 0.53
C ASP A 25 8.65 -9.11 -0.43
N MET A 26 7.43 -8.89 0.10
CA MET A 26 6.24 -8.69 -0.71
C MET A 26 6.32 -7.39 -1.52
N MET A 27 6.85 -6.33 -0.92
CA MET A 27 7.09 -5.07 -1.59
C MET A 27 8.02 -5.30 -2.79
N ARG A 28 9.20 -5.89 -2.56
CA ARG A 28 10.18 -6.18 -3.63
C ARG A 28 9.59 -7.03 -4.75
N LEU A 29 8.77 -8.02 -4.41
CA LEU A 29 8.10 -8.82 -5.44
C LEU A 29 7.07 -7.98 -6.23
N GLY A 30 6.37 -7.05 -5.57
CA GLY A 30 5.46 -6.11 -6.22
C GLY A 30 6.18 -5.22 -7.23
N GLU A 31 7.35 -4.68 -6.88
CA GLU A 31 8.23 -3.92 -7.80
C GLU A 31 8.57 -4.75 -9.04
N LEU A 32 9.07 -5.97 -8.83
CA LEU A 32 9.43 -6.88 -9.93
C LEU A 32 8.21 -7.24 -10.80
N CYS A 33 7.04 -7.44 -10.21
CA CYS A 33 5.80 -7.69 -10.93
C CYS A 33 5.42 -6.51 -11.82
N VAL A 34 5.47 -5.28 -11.29
CA VAL A 34 5.20 -4.05 -12.05
C VAL A 34 6.22 -3.88 -13.19
N GLU A 35 7.50 -4.08 -12.92
CA GLU A 35 8.57 -4.01 -13.93
C GLU A 35 8.35 -5.01 -15.07
N VAL A 36 8.08 -6.28 -14.76
CA VAL A 36 7.84 -7.32 -15.77
C VAL A 36 6.62 -7.00 -16.62
N LEU A 37 5.53 -6.55 -16.01
CA LEU A 37 4.31 -6.21 -16.76
C LEU A 37 4.53 -4.98 -17.65
N THR A 38 5.23 -3.97 -17.15
CA THR A 38 5.57 -2.76 -17.91
C THR A 38 6.47 -3.10 -19.10
N GLN A 39 7.53 -3.89 -18.87
CA GLN A 39 8.45 -4.32 -19.93
C GLN A 39 7.74 -5.17 -20.99
N ASN A 40 6.81 -6.05 -20.58
CA ASN A 40 6.02 -6.86 -21.49
C ASN A 40 5.11 -6.00 -22.39
N GLU A 41 4.59 -4.89 -21.87
CA GLU A 41 3.80 -3.96 -22.66
C GLU A 41 4.68 -3.19 -23.64
N GLU A 42 5.77 -2.58 -23.18
CA GLU A 42 6.68 -1.77 -24.00
C GLU A 42 7.28 -2.54 -25.18
N HIS A 43 7.73 -3.78 -24.96
CA HIS A 43 8.42 -4.55 -26.01
C HIS A 43 7.49 -5.07 -27.12
N HIS A 44 6.20 -5.24 -26.83
CA HIS A 44 5.30 -5.96 -27.72
C HIS A 44 4.12 -5.10 -28.23
N ALA A 45 3.76 -4.03 -27.52
CA ALA A 45 2.74 -3.09 -27.98
C ALA A 45 3.17 -2.34 -29.26
N GLU A 46 4.47 -2.11 -29.45
CA GLU A 46 5.00 -1.51 -30.69
C GLU A 46 4.86 -2.44 -31.91
N ALA A 47 4.87 -3.76 -31.68
CA ALA A 47 4.79 -4.76 -32.75
C ALA A 47 3.35 -5.09 -33.15
N PHE A 48 2.40 -5.07 -32.21
CA PHE A 48 1.01 -5.49 -32.47
C PHE A 48 -0.01 -4.63 -31.69
N SER A 49 -0.90 -3.94 -32.42
CA SER A 49 -1.90 -3.04 -31.83
C SER A 49 -3.01 -3.73 -31.00
N TRP A 50 -3.22 -5.04 -31.17
CA TRP A 50 -4.19 -5.83 -30.40
C TRP A 50 -3.57 -6.50 -29.15
N TRP A 51 -2.25 -6.41 -29.01
CA TRP A 51 -1.49 -7.05 -27.94
C TRP A 51 -1.95 -6.65 -26.53
N PRO A 52 -2.22 -5.36 -26.22
CA PRO A 52 -2.66 -4.98 -24.88
C PRO A 52 -3.96 -5.67 -24.46
N GLN A 53 -4.91 -5.81 -25.37
CA GLN A 53 -6.17 -6.51 -25.10
C GLN A 53 -5.94 -8.01 -24.87
N LEU A 54 -5.11 -8.67 -25.68
CA LEU A 54 -4.79 -10.09 -25.46
C LEU A 54 -4.04 -10.31 -24.14
N MET A 55 -3.11 -9.42 -23.81
CA MET A 55 -2.27 -9.56 -22.62
C MET A 55 -2.98 -9.21 -21.33
N SER A 56 -4.09 -8.47 -21.38
CA SER A 56 -4.87 -8.13 -20.18
C SER A 56 -5.25 -9.35 -19.34
N GLU A 57 -5.75 -10.43 -19.95
CA GLU A 57 -6.12 -11.68 -19.27
C GLU A 57 -4.90 -12.40 -18.67
N HIS A 58 -3.78 -12.37 -19.38
CA HIS A 58 -2.52 -12.93 -18.88
C HIS A 58 -2.00 -12.13 -17.67
N SER A 59 -2.03 -10.80 -17.75
CA SER A 59 -1.63 -9.91 -16.65
C SER A 59 -2.51 -10.12 -15.41
N GLU A 60 -3.83 -10.23 -15.57
CA GLU A 60 -4.75 -10.58 -14.47
C GLU A 60 -4.44 -11.96 -13.88
N SER A 61 -4.15 -12.95 -14.73
CA SER A 61 -3.77 -14.29 -14.27
C SER A 61 -2.46 -14.26 -13.48
N PHE A 62 -1.46 -13.51 -13.95
CA PHE A 62 -0.19 -13.32 -13.27
C PHE A 62 -0.36 -12.62 -11.90
N LEU A 63 -1.13 -11.52 -11.86
CA LEU A 63 -1.45 -10.81 -10.63
C LEU A 63 -2.26 -11.67 -9.66
N SER A 64 -3.08 -12.60 -10.15
CA SER A 64 -3.79 -13.55 -9.27
C SER A 64 -2.85 -14.50 -8.52
N LEU A 65 -1.70 -14.84 -9.10
CA LEU A 65 -0.67 -15.63 -8.41
C LEU A 65 0.01 -14.79 -7.33
N PHE A 66 0.37 -13.55 -7.65
CA PHE A 66 0.92 -12.58 -6.70
C PHE A 66 -0.02 -12.33 -5.52
N ARG A 67 -1.32 -12.19 -5.79
CA ARG A 67 -2.38 -11.96 -4.79
C ARG A 67 -2.31 -12.96 -3.64
N VAL A 68 -2.10 -14.25 -3.92
CA VAL A 68 -2.13 -15.29 -2.89
C VAL A 68 -1.07 -15.04 -1.82
N ASP A 69 0.14 -14.70 -2.23
CA ASP A 69 1.24 -14.38 -1.31
C ASP A 69 1.05 -13.01 -0.65
N MET A 70 0.50 -12.03 -1.37
CA MET A 70 0.16 -10.71 -0.83
C MET A 70 -0.86 -10.80 0.31
N ASP A 71 -1.96 -11.52 0.10
CA ASP A 71 -3.00 -11.70 1.12
C ASP A 71 -2.39 -12.35 2.37
N ALA A 72 -1.53 -13.35 2.21
CA ALA A 72 -0.86 -14.03 3.32
C ALA A 72 0.13 -13.12 4.07
N ALA A 73 0.84 -12.23 3.35
CA ALA A 73 1.76 -11.27 3.95
C ALA A 73 1.02 -10.16 4.73
N LEU A 74 -0.13 -9.69 4.20
CA LEU A 74 -0.94 -8.65 4.82
C LEU A 74 -1.71 -9.17 6.05
N GLN A 75 -2.21 -10.42 6.02
CA GLN A 75 -2.96 -11.01 7.13
C GLN A 75 -2.18 -11.13 8.44
N VAL A 76 -0.84 -11.19 8.38
CA VAL A 76 0.01 -11.33 9.56
C VAL A 76 0.55 -10.00 10.10
N GLN A 77 0.19 -8.87 9.47
CA GLN A 77 0.61 -7.56 9.93
C GLN A 77 -0.06 -7.20 11.27
N PRO A 78 0.62 -6.42 12.14
CA PRO A 78 0.03 -5.94 13.38
C PRO A 78 -1.24 -5.10 13.14
N VAL A 79 -2.17 -5.13 14.10
CA VAL A 79 -3.33 -4.25 14.10
C VAL A 79 -2.88 -2.80 14.20
N ASP A 80 -3.57 -1.90 13.47
CA ASP A 80 -3.23 -0.47 13.38
C ASP A 80 -1.77 -0.22 12.91
N SER A 81 -1.20 -1.13 12.11
CA SER A 81 0.02 -0.90 11.32
C SER A 81 -0.33 -0.33 9.95
N TRP A 82 0.47 0.65 9.52
CA TRP A 82 0.31 1.40 8.27
C TRP A 82 1.46 1.16 7.29
N ASP A 83 2.37 0.24 7.63
CA ASP A 83 3.60 -0.01 6.88
C ASP A 83 3.34 -0.64 5.49
N SER A 84 2.12 -1.14 5.26
CA SER A 84 1.70 -1.73 4.00
C SER A 84 1.16 -0.73 2.97
N PHE A 85 0.93 0.54 3.34
CA PHE A 85 0.44 1.53 2.37
C PHE A 85 1.37 1.77 1.17
N PRO A 86 2.71 1.74 1.30
CA PRO A 86 3.60 1.81 0.14
C PRO A 86 3.34 0.70 -0.90
N LEU A 87 2.98 -0.51 -0.45
CA LEU A 87 2.62 -1.61 -1.37
C LEU A 87 1.32 -1.28 -2.13
N PHE A 88 0.31 -0.73 -1.44
CA PHE A 88 -0.90 -0.26 -2.09
C PHE A 88 -0.60 0.85 -3.10
N GLN A 89 0.19 1.85 -2.73
CA GLN A 89 0.56 2.97 -3.61
C GLN A 89 1.25 2.47 -4.88
N LEU A 90 2.24 1.59 -4.74
CA LEU A 90 2.95 0.99 -5.87
C LEU A 90 1.98 0.33 -6.86
N LEU A 91 1.13 -0.56 -6.36
CA LEU A 91 0.22 -1.34 -7.20
C LEU A 91 -0.91 -0.47 -7.77
N ASN A 92 -1.51 0.40 -6.96
CA ASN A 92 -2.58 1.30 -7.40
C ASN A 92 -2.08 2.26 -8.48
N ASN A 93 -0.89 2.84 -8.31
CA ASN A 93 -0.29 3.75 -9.29
C ASN A 93 0.00 3.07 -10.64
N PHE A 94 0.40 1.80 -10.61
CA PHE A 94 0.55 1.00 -11.83
C PHE A 94 -0.83 0.71 -12.47
N LEU A 95 -1.74 0.10 -11.72
CA LEU A 95 -3.02 -0.40 -12.23
C LEU A 95 -3.95 0.69 -12.74
N ARG A 96 -3.91 1.90 -12.15
CA ARG A 96 -4.76 3.02 -12.58
C ARG A 96 -4.34 3.61 -13.93
N CYS A 97 -3.09 3.41 -14.35
CA CYS A 97 -2.57 3.91 -15.61
C CYS A 97 -2.91 3.01 -16.80
N ASP A 98 -3.22 1.74 -16.54
CA ASP A 98 -3.56 0.74 -17.55
C ASP A 98 -5.08 0.65 -17.74
N LEU A 99 -5.58 0.88 -18.97
CA LEU A 99 -7.01 0.89 -19.29
C LEU A 99 -7.71 -0.48 -19.12
N HIS A 100 -6.97 -1.57 -19.22
CA HIS A 100 -7.50 -2.93 -19.14
C HIS A 100 -7.42 -3.51 -17.73
N LEU A 101 -6.44 -3.07 -16.92
CA LEU A 101 -6.27 -3.49 -15.53
C LEU A 101 -6.92 -2.52 -14.52
N CYS A 102 -7.16 -1.27 -14.91
CA CYS A 102 -7.86 -0.31 -14.08
C CYS A 102 -9.28 -0.80 -13.77
N ASN A 103 -9.63 -0.88 -12.48
CA ASN A 103 -10.88 -1.48 -12.00
C ASN A 103 -11.11 -2.94 -12.43
N GLY A 104 -10.03 -3.63 -12.80
CA GLY A 104 -9.99 -5.07 -13.03
C GLY A 104 -10.20 -5.88 -11.76
N THR A 105 -10.11 -7.20 -11.86
CA THR A 105 -10.40 -8.12 -10.75
C THR A 105 -9.38 -7.97 -9.64
N PHE A 106 -8.09 -7.98 -9.98
CA PHE A 106 -7.03 -7.77 -8.99
C PHE A 106 -7.10 -6.37 -8.37
N HIS A 107 -7.33 -5.34 -9.18
CA HIS A 107 -7.36 -3.96 -8.70
C HIS A 107 -8.50 -3.70 -7.71
N LYS A 108 -9.71 -4.23 -7.97
CA LYS A 108 -10.81 -4.15 -7.01
C LYS A 108 -10.51 -4.89 -5.71
N HIS A 109 -9.92 -6.08 -5.78
CA HIS A 109 -9.49 -6.80 -4.59
C HIS A 109 -8.46 -6.01 -3.76
N LEU A 110 -7.49 -5.37 -4.42
CA LEU A 110 -6.53 -4.50 -3.76
C LEU A 110 -7.22 -3.33 -3.04
N GLN A 111 -8.18 -2.67 -3.70
CA GLN A 111 -8.98 -1.60 -3.09
C GLN A 111 -9.74 -2.14 -1.87
N ASP A 112 -10.50 -3.23 -2.02
CA ASP A 112 -11.31 -3.83 -0.95
C ASP A 112 -10.50 -4.19 0.29
N LEU A 113 -9.26 -4.67 0.11
CA LEU A 113 -8.35 -4.97 1.22
C LEU A 113 -7.92 -3.73 1.99
N PHE A 114 -7.67 -2.62 1.29
CA PHE A 114 -7.10 -1.41 1.88
C PHE A 114 -8.15 -0.40 2.34
N VAL A 115 -9.40 -0.44 1.84
CA VAL A 115 -10.51 0.39 2.34
C VAL A 115 -10.57 0.44 3.87
N PRO A 116 -10.66 -0.70 4.60
CA PRO A 116 -10.80 -0.66 6.06
C PRO A 116 -9.57 -0.06 6.76
N LEU A 117 -8.37 -0.24 6.20
CA LEU A 117 -7.13 0.33 6.73
C LEU A 117 -7.09 1.85 6.54
N VAL A 118 -7.47 2.34 5.36
CA VAL A 118 -7.54 3.77 5.04
C VAL A 118 -8.56 4.47 5.94
N VAL A 119 -9.78 3.93 6.04
CA VAL A 119 -10.83 4.47 6.93
C VAL A 119 -10.32 4.53 8.37
N ARG A 120 -9.73 3.43 8.86
CA ARG A 120 -9.22 3.36 10.23
C ARG A 120 -8.12 4.38 10.51
N TYR A 121 -7.19 4.58 9.56
CA TYR A 121 -6.14 5.58 9.68
C TYR A 121 -6.71 7.01 9.75
N ILE A 122 -7.65 7.33 8.86
CA ILE A 122 -8.31 8.65 8.82
C ILE A 122 -9.05 8.90 10.13
N ASP A 123 -9.87 7.95 10.60
CA ASP A 123 -10.63 8.07 11.86
C ASP A 123 -9.70 8.35 13.07
N LEU A 124 -8.55 7.68 13.12
CA LEU A 124 -7.56 7.86 14.19
C LEU A 124 -6.87 9.23 14.09
N MET A 125 -6.54 9.69 12.88
CA MET A 125 -5.97 11.01 12.64
C MET A 125 -6.97 12.13 12.98
N GLU A 126 -8.22 12.02 12.53
CA GLU A 126 -9.30 12.95 12.88
C GLU A 126 -9.52 13.02 14.38
N SER A 127 -9.56 11.87 15.06
CA SER A 127 -9.67 11.80 16.52
C SER A 127 -8.49 12.49 17.22
N SER A 128 -7.27 12.29 16.72
CA SER A 128 -6.04 12.91 17.25
C SER A 128 -6.06 14.43 17.07
N ILE A 129 -6.53 14.91 15.91
CA ILE A 129 -6.70 16.33 15.61
C ILE A 129 -7.77 16.96 16.52
N ALA A 130 -8.94 16.32 16.64
CA ALA A 130 -10.02 16.79 17.51
C ALA A 130 -9.56 16.89 18.98
N GLN A 131 -8.75 15.93 19.45
CA GLN A 131 -8.18 15.95 20.79
C GLN A 131 -7.15 17.07 20.98
N SER A 132 -6.26 17.31 20.01
CA SER A 132 -5.31 18.44 20.06
C SER A 132 -6.05 19.78 20.16
N ILE A 133 -7.13 19.96 19.39
CA ILE A 133 -7.98 21.16 19.47
C ILE A 133 -8.62 21.28 20.86
N HIS A 134 -9.27 20.22 21.35
CA HIS A 134 -10.03 20.30 22.59
C HIS A 134 -9.13 20.50 23.83
N ARG A 135 -7.95 19.86 23.88
CA ARG A 135 -7.07 19.91 25.05
C ARG A 135 -6.01 21.00 25.00
N GLY A 136 -5.48 21.31 23.81
CA GLY A 136 -4.36 22.24 23.68
C GLY A 136 -4.77 23.70 23.79
N PHE A 137 -5.93 24.09 23.22
CA PHE A 137 -6.39 25.48 23.29
C PHE A 137 -6.83 25.93 24.69
N GLU A 138 -7.30 25.02 25.55
CA GLU A 138 -7.67 25.34 26.93
C GLU A 138 -6.46 25.50 27.87
N GLN A 139 -5.32 24.89 27.53
CA GLN A 139 -4.13 24.83 28.38
C GLN A 139 -3.00 25.75 27.93
N GLU A 140 -3.13 26.38 26.76
CA GLU A 140 -2.07 27.22 26.21
C GLU A 140 -1.98 28.62 26.81
N THR A 141 -0.80 28.93 27.35
CA THR A 141 -0.40 30.29 27.70
C THR A 141 0.20 30.97 26.46
N TRP A 142 -0.48 32.00 25.96
CA TRP A 142 -0.21 32.77 24.73
C TRP A 142 1.16 33.50 24.62
N HIS A 143 2.21 33.05 25.30
CA HIS A 143 3.42 33.84 25.50
C HIS A 143 4.61 33.47 24.60
N ASN A 144 4.56 32.39 23.83
CA ASN A 144 5.46 32.03 22.73
C ASN A 144 4.73 31.00 21.88
N GLY A 145 4.94 30.97 20.56
CA GLY A 145 4.23 30.12 19.57
C GLY A 145 3.58 28.84 20.12
N SER A 146 2.31 28.65 19.79
CA SER A 146 1.48 27.56 20.29
C SER A 146 2.02 26.22 19.78
N ALA A 147 2.69 25.44 20.63
CA ALA A 147 3.14 24.08 20.30
C ALA A 147 1.96 23.19 19.87
N THR A 148 0.75 23.50 20.34
CA THR A 148 -0.50 22.87 19.87
C THR A 148 -0.79 23.20 18.42
N SER A 149 -0.61 24.45 18.00
CA SER A 149 -0.83 24.86 16.62
C SER A 149 0.16 24.18 15.66
N GLU A 150 1.43 24.07 16.05
CA GLU A 150 2.44 23.35 15.26
C GLU A 150 2.14 21.85 15.12
N ASP A 151 1.77 21.17 16.22
CA ASP A 151 1.32 19.77 16.21
C ASP A 151 0.08 19.57 15.32
N LEU A 152 -0.88 20.48 15.41
CA LEU A 152 -2.10 20.43 14.60
C LEU A 152 -1.80 20.59 13.10
N PHE A 153 -0.96 21.57 12.74
CA PHE A 153 -0.55 21.76 11.35
C PHE A 153 0.17 20.54 10.81
N TRP A 154 1.09 19.94 11.59
CA TRP A 154 1.79 18.74 11.17
C TRP A 154 0.85 17.55 10.95
N LYS A 155 -0.14 17.33 11.83
CA LYS A 155 -1.13 16.24 11.68
C LYS A 155 -2.02 16.43 10.45
N LEU A 156 -2.44 17.67 10.19
CA LEU A 156 -3.25 18.00 9.02
C LEU A 156 -2.46 17.81 7.73
N ASP A 157 -1.21 18.28 7.68
CA ASP A 157 -0.31 18.11 6.54
C ASP A 157 -0.05 16.61 6.27
N ALA A 158 0.25 15.84 7.31
CA ALA A 158 0.45 14.40 7.20
C ALA A 158 -0.79 13.67 6.65
N LEU A 159 -1.99 14.01 7.15
CA LEU A 159 -3.25 13.43 6.66
C LEU A 159 -3.51 13.82 5.20
N GLN A 160 -3.27 15.07 4.84
CA GLN A 160 -3.47 15.56 3.48
C GLN A 160 -2.51 14.89 2.50
N SER A 161 -1.21 14.82 2.82
CA SER A 161 -0.23 14.09 2.00
C SER A 161 -0.60 12.63 1.84
N PHE A 162 -1.02 11.97 2.92
CA PHE A 162 -1.45 10.58 2.89
C PHE A 162 -2.61 10.35 1.90
N VAL A 163 -3.68 11.14 1.99
CA VAL A 163 -4.84 11.01 1.11
C VAL A 163 -4.47 11.27 -0.36
N LEU A 164 -3.63 12.29 -0.61
CA LEU A 164 -3.18 12.63 -1.96
C LEU A 164 -2.34 11.52 -2.59
N ASP A 165 -1.36 10.99 -1.85
CA ASP A 165 -0.41 10.02 -2.38
C ASP A 165 -1.04 8.64 -2.62
N LEU A 166 -2.14 8.32 -1.92
CA LEU A 166 -2.88 7.08 -2.14
C LEU A 166 -3.55 7.01 -3.51
N HIS A 167 -3.87 8.16 -4.12
CA HIS A 167 -4.61 8.24 -5.38
C HIS A 167 -5.88 7.38 -5.40
N TRP A 168 -6.69 7.50 -4.34
CA TRP A 168 -7.86 6.66 -4.16
C TRP A 168 -8.87 6.86 -5.33
N PRO A 169 -9.40 5.77 -5.92
CA PRO A 169 -10.25 5.85 -7.11
C PRO A 169 -11.64 6.45 -6.83
N GLU A 170 -12.16 6.27 -5.61
CA GLU A 170 -13.48 6.78 -5.24
C GLU A 170 -13.41 8.27 -4.84
N PRO A 171 -14.29 9.12 -5.41
CA PRO A 171 -14.30 10.55 -5.11
C PRO A 171 -14.58 10.88 -3.65
N GLU A 172 -15.18 9.96 -2.89
CA GLU A 172 -15.56 10.15 -1.49
C GLU A 172 -14.32 10.23 -0.60
N PHE A 173 -13.29 9.42 -0.87
CA PHE A 173 -12.01 9.47 -0.18
C PHE A 173 -11.06 10.51 -0.77
N ALA A 174 -11.17 10.81 -2.07
CA ALA A 174 -10.31 11.79 -2.74
C ALA A 174 -10.68 13.27 -2.45
N LYS A 175 -11.77 13.53 -1.71
CA LYS A 175 -12.26 14.88 -1.37
C LYS A 175 -12.08 15.27 0.11
N ILE A 176 -11.43 14.42 0.90
CA ILE A 176 -11.12 14.69 2.31
C ILE A 176 -9.98 15.70 2.40
#